data_AF-A0A1F5EYE7-F1
#
_entry.id   AF-A0A1F5EYE7-F1
#
_cell.length_a   1.000
_cell.length_b   1.000
_cell.length_c   1.000
_cell.angle_alpha   90.00
_cell.angle_beta   90.00
_cell.angle_gamma   90.00
#
_symmetry.space_group_name_H-M   'P 1'
#
loop_
_entity.id
_entity.type
_entity.pdbx_description
1 polymer ?
#
loop_
_entity_poly.entity_id
_entity_poly.type
_entity_poly.pdbx_seq_one_letter_code
_entity_poly.pdbx_strand_id
1 'polypeptide(L)'
;MKRNNFGQASLVMILLIGMVAITSAIASSSLSVANIQIEETIHASDQAWYAAWAGVDEVMLRLRARQDFGPSYSLELAIGGNATVSAEVGGDSNQKTIRATGYAAGIIKNLEVVVAPSSSKASFTFALQAGVGGISLEGQTVVRGSNNTSGNIYSNGAIRGKSISSGNSGSRILGSVWAVDYIGGLDSPSSGGVYVQKDAWASSLTACWVGEDVMAPQPPSNCPYSGTFSLAAGPPATPLGSVDANYWKNQAQGASIWNGDCVVDGSSLDCTSGSNYLGGIKIVGNLTVPSGTNLTFTGPVWITKDFTIDSNNDFYTAETVGGNSIVVVVSSPDNPAGQGRIVTSSNVEFFRNSFGAGLVFISENTFDQCSNPSIKTSSNTATVVFVALNGCVYVNSNSILSGILAKEIFVENNATIEFDPSMARAIVEPGSGGWAVVSIKEI
;
A
#
# COMPACT_ATOMS: atom_id res chain seq x y z
N MET A 1 -73.58 -66.26 -47.45
CA MET A 1 -73.74 -65.37 -46.28
C MET A 1 -72.38 -64.87 -45.83
N LYS A 2 -72.10 -63.57 -46.00
CA LYS A 2 -70.87 -62.92 -45.53
C LYS A 2 -70.84 -62.96 -43.99
N ARG A 3 -69.88 -63.69 -43.39
CA ARG A 3 -69.59 -63.57 -41.95
C ARG A 3 -68.98 -62.19 -41.71
N ASN A 4 -69.66 -61.37 -40.94
CA ASN A 4 -69.22 -60.03 -40.56
C ASN A 4 -67.96 -60.12 -39.68
N ASN A 5 -66.79 -59.82 -40.28
CA ASN A 5 -65.49 -59.74 -39.58
C ASN A 5 -65.33 -58.45 -38.73
N PHE A 6 -66.39 -57.64 -38.58
CA PHE A 6 -66.34 -56.37 -37.84
C PHE A 6 -65.98 -56.54 -36.35
N GLY A 7 -66.38 -57.66 -35.72
CA GLY A 7 -65.99 -57.98 -34.35
C GLY A 7 -64.51 -58.31 -34.20
N GLN A 8 -63.94 -59.05 -35.15
CA GLN A 8 -62.51 -59.38 -35.16
C GLN A 8 -61.64 -58.16 -35.47
N ALA A 9 -62.09 -57.29 -36.38
CA ALA A 9 -61.38 -56.03 -36.69
C ALA A 9 -61.34 -55.07 -35.49
N SER A 10 -62.45 -54.93 -34.75
CA SER A 10 -62.51 -54.09 -33.54
C SER A 10 -61.59 -54.63 -32.42
N LEU A 11 -61.55 -55.95 -32.23
CA LEU A 11 -60.73 -56.59 -31.21
C LEU A 11 -59.23 -56.47 -31.51
N VAL A 12 -58.85 -56.62 -32.79
CA VAL A 12 -57.47 -56.38 -33.24
C VAL A 12 -57.08 -54.90 -33.07
N MET A 13 -57.98 -53.97 -33.38
CA MET A 13 -57.72 -52.53 -33.26
C MET A 13 -57.52 -52.10 -31.80
N ILE A 14 -58.35 -52.59 -30.87
CA ILE A 14 -58.21 -52.33 -29.43
C ILE A 14 -56.89 -52.91 -28.90
N LEU A 15 -56.50 -54.09 -29.36
CA LEU A 15 -55.26 -54.73 -28.93
C LEU A 15 -54.02 -53.99 -29.46
N LEU A 16 -54.11 -53.44 -30.68
CA LEU A 16 -53.09 -52.58 -31.27
C LEU A 16 -52.95 -51.26 -30.51
N ILE A 17 -54.07 -50.60 -30.19
CA ILE A 17 -54.07 -49.36 -29.39
C ILE A 17 -53.53 -49.65 -27.98
N GLY A 18 -53.90 -50.78 -27.38
CA GLY A 18 -53.39 -51.22 -26.07
C GLY A 18 -51.88 -51.45 -26.07
N MET A 19 -51.33 -52.10 -27.10
CA MET A 19 -49.87 -52.26 -27.23
C MET A 19 -49.16 -50.91 -27.36
N VAL A 20 -49.68 -49.99 -28.18
CA VAL A 20 -49.09 -48.65 -28.35
C VAL A 20 -49.15 -47.83 -27.05
N ALA A 21 -50.22 -47.97 -26.27
CA ALA A 21 -50.35 -47.32 -24.96
C ALA A 21 -49.33 -47.87 -23.94
N ILE A 22 -49.08 -49.19 -23.95
CA ILE A 22 -48.09 -49.81 -23.05
C ILE A 22 -46.67 -49.43 -23.43
N THR A 23 -46.32 -49.43 -24.73
CA THR A 23 -44.98 -49.05 -25.17
C THR A 23 -44.67 -47.57 -24.93
N SER A 24 -45.65 -46.69 -25.10
CA SER A 24 -45.51 -45.26 -24.77
C SER A 24 -45.39 -45.00 -23.26
N ALA A 25 -46.09 -45.75 -22.41
CA ALA A 25 -45.97 -45.66 -20.96
C ALA A 25 -44.57 -46.10 -20.46
N ILE A 26 -44.03 -47.19 -21.01
CA ILE A 26 -42.67 -47.68 -20.67
C ILE A 26 -41.59 -46.72 -21.16
N ALA A 27 -41.75 -46.13 -22.35
CA ALA A 27 -40.83 -45.13 -22.87
C ALA A 27 -40.83 -43.83 -22.02
N SER A 28 -41.98 -43.47 -21.44
CA SER A 28 -42.09 -42.29 -20.57
C SER A 28 -41.46 -42.52 -19.18
N SER A 29 -41.56 -43.74 -18.63
CA SER A 29 -41.00 -44.06 -17.31
C SER A 29 -39.47 -44.17 -17.32
N SER A 30 -38.87 -44.71 -18.38
CA SER A 30 -37.40 -44.78 -18.51
C SER A 30 -36.77 -43.40 -18.67
N LEU A 31 -37.42 -42.49 -19.40
CA LEU A 31 -36.99 -41.10 -19.53
C LEU A 31 -37.10 -40.35 -18.20
N SER A 32 -38.15 -40.62 -17.41
CA SER A 32 -38.34 -40.03 -16.07
C SER A 32 -37.26 -40.45 -15.07
N VAL A 33 -36.91 -41.74 -15.01
CA VAL A 33 -35.84 -42.24 -14.12
C VAL A 33 -34.47 -41.70 -14.52
N ALA A 34 -34.18 -41.64 -15.83
CA ALA A 34 -32.95 -41.04 -16.32
C ALA A 34 -32.84 -39.55 -15.96
N ASN A 35 -33.94 -38.80 -16.04
CA ASN A 35 -33.96 -37.38 -15.65
C ASN A 35 -33.71 -37.17 -14.14
N ILE A 36 -34.29 -38.02 -13.28
CA ILE A 36 -34.05 -37.95 -11.82
C ILE A 36 -32.58 -38.23 -11.48
N GLN A 37 -31.97 -39.24 -12.09
CA GLN A 37 -30.56 -39.56 -11.85
C GLN A 37 -29.60 -38.47 -12.34
N ILE A 38 -29.93 -37.83 -13.47
CA ILE A 38 -29.19 -36.68 -13.98
C ILE A 38 -29.31 -35.49 -13.01
N GLU A 39 -30.51 -35.21 -12.51
CA GLU A 39 -30.77 -34.13 -11.55
C GLU A 39 -30.05 -34.37 -10.21
N GLU A 40 -30.08 -35.59 -9.66
CA GLU A 40 -29.32 -35.96 -8.46
C GLU A 40 -27.81 -35.81 -8.66
N THR A 41 -27.28 -36.20 -9.83
CA THR A 41 -25.86 -36.06 -10.16
C THR A 41 -25.45 -34.58 -10.29
N ILE A 42 -26.31 -33.75 -10.90
CA ILE A 42 -26.09 -32.29 -10.99
C ILE A 42 -26.08 -31.67 -9.60
N HIS A 43 -27.06 -32.01 -8.76
CA HIS A 43 -27.12 -31.52 -7.37
C HIS A 43 -25.90 -31.94 -6.53
N ALA A 44 -25.47 -33.20 -6.64
CA ALA A 44 -24.27 -33.67 -5.95
C ALA A 44 -22.99 -32.99 -6.47
N SER A 45 -22.91 -32.74 -7.78
CA SER A 45 -21.81 -32.00 -8.40
C SER A 45 -21.75 -30.55 -7.91
N ASP A 46 -22.88 -29.86 -7.79
CA ASP A 46 -22.96 -28.51 -7.24
C ASP A 46 -22.51 -28.49 -5.77
N GLN A 47 -22.98 -29.44 -4.96
CA GLN A 47 -22.58 -29.57 -3.56
C GLN A 47 -21.07 -29.80 -3.41
N ALA A 48 -20.47 -30.68 -4.23
CA ALA A 48 -19.03 -30.90 -4.23
C ALA A 48 -18.25 -29.65 -4.66
N TRP A 49 -18.77 -28.88 -5.63
CA TRP A 49 -18.17 -27.62 -6.07
C TRP A 49 -18.19 -26.54 -4.98
N TYR A 50 -19.33 -26.33 -4.32
CA TYR A 50 -19.43 -25.39 -3.19
C TYR A 50 -18.56 -25.82 -2.01
N ALA A 51 -18.44 -27.14 -1.77
CA ALA A 51 -17.56 -27.65 -0.74
C ALA A 51 -16.09 -27.30 -1.01
N ALA A 52 -15.61 -27.51 -2.24
CA ALA A 52 -14.25 -27.13 -2.63
C ALA A 52 -14.00 -25.61 -2.46
N TRP A 53 -14.97 -24.77 -2.83
CA TRP A 53 -14.87 -23.31 -2.64
C TRP A 53 -14.86 -22.88 -1.18
N ALA A 54 -15.61 -23.55 -0.31
CA ALA A 54 -15.59 -23.26 1.13
C ALA A 54 -14.20 -23.51 1.74
N GLY A 55 -13.49 -24.53 1.28
CA GLY A 55 -12.09 -24.77 1.69
C GLY A 55 -11.15 -23.65 1.24
N VAL A 56 -11.32 -23.15 0.01
CA VAL A 56 -10.57 -21.99 -0.49
C VAL A 56 -10.84 -20.75 0.35
N ASP A 57 -12.11 -20.46 0.67
CA ASP A 57 -12.50 -19.27 1.43
C ASP A 57 -11.98 -19.31 2.87
N GLU A 58 -12.10 -20.44 3.56
CA GLU A 58 -11.56 -20.61 4.92
C GLU A 58 -10.03 -20.42 4.95
N VAL A 59 -9.32 -20.97 3.96
CA VAL A 59 -7.88 -20.76 3.81
C VAL A 59 -7.57 -19.27 3.57
N MET A 60 -8.30 -18.60 2.70
CA MET A 60 -8.13 -17.17 2.44
C MET A 60 -8.44 -16.30 3.67
N LEU A 61 -9.44 -16.67 4.49
CA LEU A 61 -9.77 -16.02 5.75
C LEU A 61 -8.64 -16.17 6.77
N ARG A 62 -8.06 -17.36 6.90
CA ARG A 62 -6.95 -17.62 7.83
C ARG A 62 -5.63 -17.01 7.36
N LEU A 63 -5.38 -16.99 6.04
CA LEU A 63 -4.29 -16.23 5.42
C LEU A 63 -4.45 -14.72 5.69
N ARG A 64 -5.68 -14.18 5.72
CA ARG A 64 -5.96 -12.81 6.15
C ARG A 64 -5.72 -12.61 7.65
N ALA A 65 -6.03 -13.60 8.49
CA ALA A 65 -5.83 -13.57 9.94
C ALA A 65 -4.38 -13.79 10.39
N ARG A 66 -3.41 -13.84 9.46
CA ARG A 66 -1.98 -14.05 9.72
C ARG A 66 -1.65 -15.34 10.50
N GLN A 67 -2.42 -16.41 10.29
CA GLN A 67 -2.07 -17.72 10.85
C GLN A 67 -0.85 -18.30 10.11
N ASP A 68 0.11 -18.83 10.87
CA ASP A 68 1.26 -19.53 10.31
C ASP A 68 0.86 -20.96 9.95
N PHE A 69 1.05 -21.31 8.68
CA PHE A 69 0.68 -22.59 8.11
C PHE A 69 1.87 -23.55 7.96
N GLY A 70 3.10 -23.12 8.29
CA GLY A 70 4.30 -23.88 7.97
C GLY A 70 4.44 -24.13 6.46
N PRO A 71 5.23 -25.16 6.05
CA PRO A 71 5.44 -25.47 4.63
C PRO A 71 4.24 -26.13 3.94
N SER A 72 3.33 -26.74 4.71
CA SER A 72 2.05 -27.26 4.23
C SER A 72 1.04 -27.33 5.37
N TYR A 73 -0.21 -26.96 5.08
CA TYR A 73 -1.32 -27.05 6.01
C TYR A 73 -2.49 -27.76 5.36
N SER A 74 -3.02 -28.79 6.03
CA SER A 74 -4.24 -29.48 5.63
C SER A 74 -5.40 -29.12 6.55
N LEU A 75 -6.55 -28.83 5.95
CA LEU A 75 -7.80 -28.57 6.65
C LEU A 75 -8.84 -29.58 6.18
N GLU A 76 -9.57 -30.20 7.11
CA GLU A 76 -10.77 -30.98 6.81
C GLU A 76 -11.99 -30.30 7.47
N LEU A 77 -13.02 -29.99 6.68
CA LEU A 77 -14.28 -29.43 7.19
C LEU A 77 -15.45 -30.28 6.72
N ALA A 78 -16.33 -30.62 7.66
CA ALA A 78 -17.65 -31.15 7.35
C ALA A 78 -18.60 -29.99 7.07
N ILE A 79 -19.16 -29.97 5.86
CA ILE A 79 -20.17 -29.01 5.43
C ILE A 79 -21.52 -29.73 5.50
N GLY A 80 -22.57 -29.02 5.94
CA GLY A 80 -23.90 -29.62 6.09
C GLY A 80 -24.34 -30.34 4.82
N GLY A 81 -25.00 -31.50 4.97
CA GLY A 81 -25.49 -32.29 3.84
C GLY A 81 -24.53 -33.36 3.28
N ASN A 82 -23.68 -33.97 4.12
CA ASN A 82 -22.71 -35.02 3.74
C ASN A 82 -21.60 -34.56 2.79
N ALA A 83 -21.29 -33.26 2.75
CA ALA A 83 -20.20 -32.73 1.97
C ALA A 83 -18.94 -32.55 2.85
N THR A 84 -17.78 -32.91 2.33
CA THR A 84 -16.49 -32.71 3.02
C THR A 84 -15.54 -31.94 2.13
N VAL A 85 -14.69 -31.10 2.71
CA VAL A 85 -13.60 -30.43 1.99
C VAL A 85 -12.26 -30.73 2.64
N SER A 86 -11.27 -31.06 1.83
CA SER A 86 -9.86 -30.99 2.20
C SER A 86 -9.18 -29.84 1.48
N ALA A 87 -8.35 -29.04 2.16
CA ALA A 87 -7.59 -27.96 1.53
C ALA A 87 -6.12 -27.97 1.94
N GLU A 88 -5.22 -27.85 0.97
CA GLU A 88 -3.77 -27.75 1.14
C GLU A 88 -3.24 -26.40 0.65
N VAL A 89 -2.36 -25.77 1.43
CA VAL A 89 -1.64 -24.54 1.06
C VAL A 89 -0.16 -24.78 0.90
N GLY A 90 0.42 -24.28 -0.20
CA GLY A 90 1.85 -24.19 -0.44
C GLY A 90 2.24 -22.91 -1.18
N GLY A 91 3.53 -22.66 -1.38
CA GLY A 91 4.06 -21.49 -2.10
C GLY A 91 4.76 -20.46 -1.20
N ASP A 92 5.25 -19.38 -1.81
CA ASP A 92 6.07 -18.34 -1.16
C ASP A 92 5.24 -17.15 -0.65
N SER A 93 5.89 -16.06 -0.21
CA SER A 93 5.23 -14.88 0.32
C SER A 93 4.49 -14.03 -0.74
N ASN A 94 4.80 -14.24 -2.02
CA ASN A 94 4.26 -13.47 -3.14
C ASN A 94 3.10 -14.21 -3.83
N GLN A 95 3.14 -15.54 -3.86
CA GLN A 95 2.06 -16.39 -4.37
C GLN A 95 1.89 -17.63 -3.51
N LYS A 96 0.64 -17.90 -3.15
CA LYS A 96 0.23 -19.15 -2.50
C LYS A 96 -0.67 -19.92 -3.45
N THR A 97 -0.47 -21.23 -3.52
CA THR A 97 -1.33 -22.16 -4.25
C THR A 97 -2.18 -22.90 -3.24
N ILE A 98 -3.49 -22.77 -3.37
CA ILE A 98 -4.50 -23.46 -2.57
C ILE A 98 -5.05 -24.60 -3.41
N ARG A 99 -4.98 -25.83 -2.92
CA ARG A 99 -5.61 -27.00 -3.53
C ARG A 99 -6.75 -27.47 -2.64
N ALA A 100 -7.98 -27.38 -3.12
CA ALA A 100 -9.17 -27.78 -2.37
C ALA A 100 -9.92 -28.91 -3.07
N THR A 101 -10.23 -29.97 -2.34
CA THR A 101 -11.01 -31.12 -2.82
C THR A 101 -12.34 -31.17 -2.07
N GLY A 102 -13.42 -30.91 -2.79
CA GLY A 102 -14.79 -31.07 -2.30
C GLY A 102 -15.35 -32.45 -2.66
N TYR A 103 -16.02 -33.10 -1.72
CA TYR A 103 -16.68 -34.39 -1.90
C TYR A 103 -18.15 -34.27 -1.48
N ALA A 104 -19.07 -34.74 -2.32
CA ALA A 104 -20.49 -34.86 -1.98
C ALA A 104 -21.11 -36.06 -2.72
N ALA A 105 -21.76 -36.96 -1.97
CA ALA A 105 -22.51 -38.11 -2.49
C ALA A 105 -21.75 -38.98 -3.55
N GLY A 106 -20.43 -39.13 -3.42
CA GLY A 106 -19.60 -39.89 -4.36
C GLY A 106 -18.98 -39.08 -5.50
N ILE A 107 -19.34 -37.79 -5.65
CA ILE A 107 -18.74 -36.86 -6.60
C ILE A 107 -17.58 -36.11 -5.94
N ILE A 108 -16.46 -36.01 -6.65
CA ILE A 108 -15.25 -35.28 -6.23
C ILE A 108 -15.03 -34.10 -7.18
N LYS A 109 -14.78 -32.92 -6.61
CA LYS A 109 -14.38 -31.70 -7.33
C LYS A 109 -13.06 -31.19 -6.76
N ASN A 110 -12.06 -31.01 -7.62
CA ASN A 110 -10.77 -30.47 -7.21
C ASN A 110 -10.56 -29.08 -7.82
N LEU A 111 -10.17 -28.14 -6.97
CA LEU A 111 -9.84 -26.77 -7.36
C LEU A 111 -8.39 -26.48 -7.00
N GLU A 112 -7.67 -25.91 -7.96
CA GLU A 112 -6.40 -25.23 -7.73
C GLU A 112 -6.62 -23.73 -7.89
N VAL A 113 -6.43 -22.98 -6.81
CA VAL A 113 -6.58 -21.53 -6.77
C VAL A 113 -5.25 -20.92 -6.39
N VAL A 114 -4.70 -20.12 -7.30
CA VAL A 114 -3.50 -19.32 -7.02
C VAL A 114 -3.95 -17.98 -6.49
N VAL A 115 -3.44 -17.62 -5.32
CA VAL A 115 -3.71 -16.35 -4.67
C VAL A 115 -2.42 -15.56 -4.48
N ALA A 116 -2.50 -14.24 -4.66
CA ALA A 116 -1.42 -13.31 -4.35
C ALA A 116 -1.93 -12.30 -3.32
N PRO A 117 -1.05 -11.72 -2.48
CA PRO A 117 -1.42 -10.59 -1.65
C PRO A 117 -2.03 -9.51 -2.56
N SER A 118 -3.27 -9.09 -2.29
CA SER A 118 -3.77 -7.88 -2.94
C SER A 118 -2.94 -6.76 -2.34
N SER A 119 -2.14 -6.12 -3.20
CA SER A 119 -1.27 -5.06 -2.78
C SER A 119 -2.13 -3.92 -2.24
N SER A 120 -2.22 -3.85 -0.92
CA SER A 120 -2.15 -2.62 -0.14
C SER A 120 -1.05 -1.72 -0.70
N LYS A 121 -1.20 -1.09 -1.86
CA LYS A 121 -0.17 -0.15 -2.30
C LYS A 121 -0.31 1.06 -1.39
N ALA A 122 0.58 1.20 -0.42
CA ALA A 122 0.92 2.52 0.07
C ALA A 122 1.55 3.28 -1.10
N SER A 123 0.70 3.81 -1.98
CA SER A 123 1.11 4.62 -3.11
C SER A 123 1.27 6.03 -2.57
N PHE A 124 2.52 6.48 -2.42
CA PHE A 124 2.76 7.92 -2.38
C PHE A 124 2.23 8.47 -3.70
N THR A 125 1.04 9.05 -3.65
CA THR A 125 0.32 9.55 -4.82
C THR A 125 0.72 11.00 -5.11
N PHE A 126 1.32 11.64 -4.11
CA PHE A 126 1.74 13.02 -4.11
C PHE A 126 3.22 13.10 -3.73
N ALA A 127 3.90 14.12 -4.27
CA ALA A 127 5.26 14.49 -3.91
C ALA A 127 5.37 14.79 -2.42
N LEU A 128 4.38 15.55 -1.92
CA LEU A 128 4.20 15.85 -0.52
C LEU A 128 2.74 15.56 -0.16
N GLN A 129 2.53 14.80 0.90
CA GLN A 129 1.21 14.60 1.49
C GLN A 129 1.26 14.93 2.98
N ALA A 130 0.51 15.93 3.40
CA ALA A 130 0.48 16.37 4.79
C ALA A 130 -0.88 16.20 5.45
N GLY A 131 -0.84 15.99 6.76
CA GLY A 131 -2.00 15.91 7.63
C GLY A 131 -2.55 17.30 7.96
N VAL A 132 -3.23 17.39 9.10
CA VAL A 132 -3.88 18.62 9.57
C VAL A 132 -2.90 19.75 9.88
N GLY A 133 -1.61 19.46 10.10
CA GLY A 133 -0.58 20.48 10.36
C GLY A 133 -0.20 21.27 9.10
N GLY A 134 -0.52 20.76 7.93
CA GLY A 134 -0.27 21.47 6.68
C GLY A 134 1.15 21.32 6.15
N ILE A 135 1.47 22.15 5.15
CA ILE A 135 2.78 22.24 4.51
C ILE A 135 3.22 23.69 4.55
N SER A 136 4.46 23.93 4.97
CA SER A 136 5.10 25.24 4.95
C SER A 136 6.35 25.18 4.08
N LEU A 137 6.40 26.05 3.07
CA LEU A 137 7.49 26.15 2.11
C LEU A 137 8.18 27.51 2.24
N GLU A 138 9.42 27.54 2.69
CA GLU A 138 10.20 28.77 2.87
C GLU A 138 11.33 28.89 1.84
N GLY A 139 11.59 30.12 1.38
CA GLY A 139 12.67 30.39 0.42
C GLY A 139 12.38 29.84 -0.98
N GLN A 140 13.43 29.60 -1.78
CA GLN A 140 13.32 29.18 -3.18
C GLN A 140 13.03 27.68 -3.35
N THR A 141 12.16 27.11 -2.52
CA THR A 141 11.85 25.67 -2.57
C THR A 141 11.14 25.30 -3.84
N VAL A 142 11.51 24.18 -4.45
CA VAL A 142 10.88 23.68 -5.68
C VAL A 142 10.31 22.30 -5.45
N VAL A 143 9.03 22.09 -5.75
CA VAL A 143 8.41 20.75 -5.78
C VAL A 143 8.14 20.34 -7.21
N ARG A 144 8.74 19.23 -7.63
CA ARG A 144 8.68 18.68 -8.99
C ARG A 144 8.61 17.15 -8.96
N GLY A 145 8.23 16.55 -10.08
CA GLY A 145 8.43 15.13 -10.33
C GLY A 145 9.77 14.87 -11.00
N SER A 146 10.14 13.60 -11.13
CA SER A 146 11.34 13.16 -11.84
C SER A 146 11.43 13.79 -13.23
N ASN A 147 12.65 14.15 -13.65
CA ASN A 147 12.92 14.82 -14.93
C ASN A 147 12.17 16.16 -15.10
N ASN A 148 12.00 16.90 -14.00
CA ASN A 148 11.35 18.21 -13.99
C ASN A 148 9.89 18.19 -14.48
N THR A 149 9.22 17.06 -14.25
CA THR A 149 7.78 16.89 -14.49
C THR A 149 6.96 17.44 -13.33
N SER A 150 5.63 17.35 -13.40
CA SER A 150 4.74 17.82 -12.34
C SER A 150 4.81 16.94 -11.09
N GLY A 151 5.12 17.57 -9.96
CA GLY A 151 5.01 16.97 -8.63
C GLY A 151 3.78 17.51 -7.92
N ASN A 152 2.76 16.69 -7.75
CA ASN A 152 1.49 17.07 -7.12
C ASN A 152 1.60 17.10 -5.60
N ILE A 153 0.83 17.95 -4.93
CA ILE A 153 0.84 18.08 -3.46
C ILE A 153 -0.57 18.00 -2.91
N TYR A 154 -0.73 17.29 -1.80
CA TYR A 154 -1.99 17.20 -1.08
C TYR A 154 -1.79 17.55 0.40
N SER A 155 -2.71 18.30 0.99
CA SER A 155 -2.69 18.59 2.42
C SER A 155 -4.09 18.60 3.03
N ASN A 156 -4.23 17.92 4.18
CA ASN A 156 -5.42 18.05 5.04
C ASN A 156 -5.45 19.35 5.84
N GLY A 157 -4.37 20.15 5.80
CA GLY A 157 -4.27 21.46 6.42
C GLY A 157 -3.99 22.54 5.39
N ALA A 158 -3.38 23.63 5.86
CA ALA A 158 -3.01 24.75 5.00
C ALA A 158 -1.70 24.48 4.25
N ILE A 159 -1.60 25.01 3.03
CA ILE A 159 -0.35 25.06 2.26
C ILE A 159 0.12 26.50 2.24
N ARG A 160 1.23 26.74 2.91
CA ARG A 160 1.83 28.04 3.16
C ARG A 160 3.13 28.15 2.42
N GLY A 161 3.44 29.33 1.90
CA GLY A 161 4.81 29.60 1.49
C GLY A 161 5.10 31.08 1.32
N LYS A 162 6.31 31.38 0.86
CA LYS A 162 6.81 32.75 0.80
C LYS A 162 6.90 33.27 -0.64
N SER A 163 6.49 34.53 -0.78
CA SER A 163 6.18 35.19 -2.05
C SER A 163 7.36 35.26 -2.98
N ILE A 164 7.03 35.13 -4.25
CA ILE A 164 7.65 35.93 -5.30
C ILE A 164 7.02 37.32 -5.23
N SER A 165 7.73 38.32 -4.70
CA SER A 165 7.51 39.70 -5.17
C SER A 165 8.34 39.87 -6.45
N SER A 166 7.91 40.71 -7.40
CA SER A 166 8.61 40.91 -8.67
C SER A 166 10.11 41.15 -8.46
N GLY A 167 10.94 40.16 -8.80
CA GLY A 167 12.41 40.23 -8.69
C GLY A 167 13.07 39.33 -7.63
N ASN A 168 12.33 38.62 -6.77
CA ASN A 168 12.90 37.66 -5.82
C ASN A 168 12.25 36.27 -5.93
N SER A 169 13.09 35.24 -5.82
CA SER A 169 12.71 33.82 -5.86
C SER A 169 11.89 33.39 -4.63
N GLY A 170 10.72 32.79 -4.86
CA GLY A 170 9.84 32.20 -3.84
C GLY A 170 9.58 30.71 -4.09
N SER A 171 8.70 30.12 -3.29
CA SER A 171 8.38 28.69 -3.40
C SER A 171 7.59 28.37 -4.66
N ARG A 172 8.00 27.34 -5.40
CA ARG A 172 7.38 26.91 -6.67
C ARG A 172 6.95 25.45 -6.65
N ILE A 173 5.73 25.17 -7.06
CA ILE A 173 5.17 23.82 -7.22
C ILE A 173 4.86 23.62 -8.71
N LEU A 174 5.48 22.63 -9.35
CA LEU A 174 5.30 22.34 -10.79
C LEU A 174 4.03 21.51 -11.07
N GLY A 175 3.41 20.93 -10.04
CA GLY A 175 2.19 20.15 -10.13
C GLY A 175 0.95 20.89 -9.64
N SER A 176 -0.15 20.15 -9.56
CA SER A 176 -1.42 20.62 -9.01
C SER A 176 -1.44 20.46 -7.49
N VAL A 177 -2.25 21.29 -6.84
CA VAL A 177 -2.28 21.42 -5.37
C VAL A 177 -3.69 21.26 -4.83
N TRP A 178 -3.82 20.45 -3.79
CA TRP A 178 -5.06 20.29 -3.02
C TRP A 178 -4.80 20.62 -1.55
N ALA A 179 -5.52 21.60 -1.00
CA ALA A 179 -5.46 21.98 0.40
C ALA A 179 -6.87 21.99 1.01
N VAL A 180 -7.13 21.15 2.00
CA VAL A 180 -8.45 21.11 2.67
C VAL A 180 -8.76 22.44 3.35
N ASP A 181 -7.74 23.13 3.88
CA ASP A 181 -7.89 24.45 4.50
C ASP A 181 -7.63 25.55 3.46
N TYR A 182 -6.51 26.28 3.55
CA TYR A 182 -6.20 27.38 2.63
C TYR A 182 -4.84 27.22 1.94
N ILE A 183 -4.69 27.91 0.81
CA ILE A 183 -3.40 28.18 0.16
C ILE A 183 -3.06 29.65 0.36
N GLY A 184 -1.86 29.95 0.88
CA GLY A 184 -1.42 31.33 0.98
C GLY A 184 -0.03 31.57 1.55
N GLY A 185 0.13 32.75 2.17
CA GLY A 185 1.40 33.22 2.72
C GLY A 185 1.83 32.49 4.00
N LEU A 186 3.14 32.53 4.26
CA LEU A 186 3.78 31.89 5.40
C LEU A 186 3.58 32.66 6.73
N ASP A 187 3.85 33.97 6.74
CA ASP A 187 3.75 34.82 7.94
C ASP A 187 2.30 35.21 8.28
N SER A 188 1.45 35.31 7.26
CA SER A 188 0.01 35.48 7.32
C SER A 188 -0.62 34.90 6.05
N PRO A 189 -1.91 34.56 6.03
CA PRO A 189 -2.56 34.09 4.80
C PRO A 189 -2.35 35.04 3.61
N SER A 190 -2.27 36.35 3.87
CA SER A 190 -2.08 37.40 2.87
C SER A 190 -0.62 37.76 2.53
N SER A 191 0.37 37.23 3.24
CA SER A 191 1.78 37.63 3.08
C SER A 191 2.46 36.82 2.01
N GLY A 192 2.11 37.08 0.75
CA GLY A 192 2.76 36.60 -0.46
C GLY A 192 3.16 35.12 -0.45
N GLY A 193 2.44 34.32 -1.22
CA GLY A 193 2.31 32.89 -1.08
C GLY A 193 3.03 32.09 -2.17
N VAL A 194 2.58 30.85 -2.31
CA VAL A 194 3.18 29.85 -3.19
C VAL A 194 2.82 30.10 -4.66
N TYR A 195 3.77 29.86 -5.56
CA TYR A 195 3.49 29.74 -7.00
C TYR A 195 3.17 28.29 -7.36
N VAL A 196 1.93 28.04 -7.77
CA VAL A 196 1.42 26.76 -8.28
C VAL A 196 1.38 26.85 -9.81
N GLN A 197 2.11 26.00 -10.51
CA GLN A 197 2.20 26.07 -11.97
C GLN A 197 0.95 25.52 -12.67
N LYS A 198 0.25 24.56 -12.05
CA LYS A 198 -0.96 23.94 -12.60
C LYS A 198 -2.20 24.41 -11.84
N ASP A 199 -3.11 23.48 -11.54
CA ASP A 199 -4.37 23.74 -10.87
C ASP A 199 -4.21 23.85 -9.36
N ALA A 200 -5.10 24.62 -8.73
CA ALA A 200 -5.20 24.72 -7.29
C ALA A 200 -6.64 24.53 -6.81
N TRP A 201 -6.84 23.63 -5.85
CA TRP A 201 -8.13 23.40 -5.20
C TRP A 201 -7.99 23.56 -3.68
N ALA A 202 -8.67 24.55 -3.11
CA ALA A 202 -8.67 24.76 -1.66
C ALA A 202 -9.99 25.33 -1.12
N SER A 203 -10.19 25.28 0.21
CA SER A 203 -11.33 25.97 0.84
C SER A 203 -11.17 27.49 0.86
N SER A 204 -9.94 27.99 0.77
CA SER A 204 -9.64 29.41 0.53
C SER A 204 -8.29 29.58 -0.17
N LEU A 205 -8.18 30.56 -1.06
CA LEU A 205 -6.93 30.91 -1.72
C LEU A 205 -6.66 32.39 -1.51
N THR A 206 -5.50 32.71 -0.96
CA THR A 206 -5.08 34.10 -0.75
C THR A 206 -3.59 34.30 -0.97
N ALA A 207 -3.22 35.45 -1.55
CA ALA A 207 -1.84 35.84 -1.79
C ALA A 207 -0.98 34.84 -2.59
N CYS A 208 -1.55 33.89 -3.33
CA CYS A 208 -0.81 32.91 -4.13
C CYS A 208 -0.67 33.32 -5.60
N TRP A 209 -0.06 32.47 -6.42
CA TRP A 209 -0.16 32.56 -7.88
C TRP A 209 -0.46 31.18 -8.45
N VAL A 210 -1.45 31.07 -9.34
CA VAL A 210 -1.85 29.81 -9.96
C VAL A 210 -1.69 29.90 -11.48
N GLY A 211 -1.04 28.90 -12.09
CA GLY A 211 -0.78 28.91 -13.54
C GLY A 211 -1.99 28.50 -14.36
N GLU A 212 -2.83 27.60 -13.86
CA GLU A 212 -3.99 27.04 -14.57
C GLU A 212 -5.30 27.31 -13.81
N ASP A 213 -6.14 26.29 -13.59
CA ASP A 213 -7.49 26.45 -13.05
C ASP A 213 -7.50 26.56 -11.52
N VAL A 214 -8.53 27.24 -10.99
CA VAL A 214 -8.76 27.39 -9.55
C VAL A 214 -10.14 26.89 -9.16
N MET A 215 -10.19 26.05 -8.14
CA MET A 215 -11.42 25.56 -7.53
C MET A 215 -11.51 26.00 -6.07
N ALA A 216 -12.56 26.74 -5.71
CA ALA A 216 -12.79 27.15 -4.32
C ALA A 216 -14.26 27.54 -4.05
N PRO A 217 -14.68 27.57 -2.77
CA PRO A 217 -16.04 27.96 -2.41
C PRO A 217 -16.34 29.43 -2.72
N GLN A 218 -15.30 30.27 -2.81
CA GLN A 218 -15.37 31.71 -3.06
C GLN A 218 -14.19 32.14 -3.96
N PRO A 219 -14.32 33.26 -4.70
CA PRO A 219 -13.22 33.77 -5.52
C PRO A 219 -11.93 34.01 -4.71
N PRO A 220 -10.74 33.70 -5.27
CA PRO A 220 -9.46 33.94 -4.60
C PRO A 220 -9.20 35.44 -4.32
N SER A 221 -8.51 35.74 -3.21
CA SER A 221 -8.16 37.12 -2.83
C SER A 221 -6.66 37.37 -2.97
N ASN A 222 -6.27 38.35 -3.80
CA ASN A 222 -4.85 38.62 -4.11
C ASN A 222 -4.11 37.36 -4.62
N CYS A 223 -4.80 36.44 -5.29
CA CYS A 223 -4.19 35.24 -5.87
C CYS A 223 -4.52 35.17 -7.36
N PRO A 224 -3.68 35.78 -8.22
CA PRO A 224 -3.89 35.74 -9.66
C PRO A 224 -3.83 34.31 -10.20
N TYR A 225 -4.66 34.04 -11.21
CA TYR A 225 -4.71 32.77 -11.92
C TYR A 225 -4.86 33.00 -13.43
N SER A 226 -4.32 32.09 -14.25
CA SER A 226 -4.38 32.24 -15.73
C SER A 226 -5.49 31.41 -16.39
N GLY A 227 -5.98 30.37 -15.70
CA GLY A 227 -7.06 29.53 -16.17
C GLY A 227 -8.44 30.05 -15.75
N THR A 228 -9.34 29.10 -15.47
CA THR A 228 -10.73 29.35 -15.09
C THR A 228 -10.92 29.24 -13.58
N PHE A 229 -11.87 30.01 -13.06
CA PHE A 229 -12.34 29.85 -11.69
C PHE A 229 -13.64 29.05 -11.69
N SER A 230 -13.69 28.00 -10.87
CA SER A 230 -14.87 27.16 -10.67
C SER A 230 -15.31 27.19 -9.20
N LEU A 231 -16.60 27.43 -8.96
CA LEU A 231 -17.20 27.31 -7.64
C LEU A 231 -17.31 25.84 -7.25
N ALA A 232 -16.57 25.44 -6.22
CA ALA A 232 -16.58 24.09 -5.67
C ALA A 232 -16.38 24.13 -4.16
N ALA A 233 -16.93 23.17 -3.42
CA ALA A 233 -16.52 22.98 -2.02
C ALA A 233 -15.01 22.69 -1.96
N GLY A 234 -14.35 22.98 -0.83
CA GLY A 234 -12.94 22.59 -0.65
C GLY A 234 -12.73 21.08 -0.82
N PRO A 235 -11.50 20.63 -1.11
CA PRO A 235 -11.24 19.22 -1.31
C PRO A 235 -11.55 18.45 0.00
N PRO A 236 -12.13 17.25 -0.06
CA PRO A 236 -12.40 16.45 1.12
C PRO A 236 -11.07 15.95 1.71
N ALA A 237 -10.98 15.84 3.04
CA ALA A 237 -9.80 15.29 3.72
C ALA A 237 -9.55 13.83 3.32
N THR A 238 -8.28 13.50 3.07
CA THR A 238 -7.84 12.17 2.66
C THR A 238 -6.94 11.58 3.74
N PRO A 239 -7.15 10.34 4.19
CA PRO A 239 -6.22 9.69 5.12
C PRO A 239 -4.79 9.77 4.60
N LEU A 240 -3.83 10.02 5.50
CA LEU A 240 -2.42 9.86 5.16
C LEU A 240 -2.20 8.40 4.73
N GLY A 241 -1.35 8.19 3.72
CA GLY A 241 -1.01 6.84 3.26
C GLY A 241 -0.63 5.94 4.45
N SER A 242 -1.14 4.70 4.47
CA SER A 242 -0.81 3.75 5.52
C SER A 242 0.52 3.07 5.19
N VAL A 243 1.53 3.25 6.03
CA VAL A 243 2.69 2.35 6.05
C VAL A 243 2.55 1.48 7.29
N ASP A 244 2.43 0.15 7.13
CA ASP A 244 2.32 -0.79 8.26
C ASP A 244 3.67 -0.90 8.99
N ALA A 245 3.94 0.07 9.86
CA ALA A 245 5.14 0.08 10.69
C ALA A 245 5.22 -1.15 11.60
N ASN A 246 4.08 -1.73 12.03
CA ASN A 246 4.07 -2.92 12.87
C ASN A 246 4.55 -4.16 12.10
N TYR A 247 4.17 -4.30 10.83
CA TYR A 247 4.70 -5.34 9.95
C TYR A 247 6.24 -5.25 9.87
N TRP A 248 6.78 -4.07 9.58
CA TRP A 248 8.23 -3.89 9.44
C TRP A 248 8.98 -4.07 10.77
N LYS A 249 8.41 -3.65 11.90
CA LYS A 249 8.94 -3.95 13.25
C LYS A 249 9.03 -5.46 13.50
N ASN A 250 8.01 -6.23 13.10
CA ASN A 250 8.02 -7.68 13.23
C ASN A 250 9.08 -8.35 12.34
N GLN A 251 9.24 -7.89 11.09
CA GLN A 251 10.29 -8.38 10.19
C GLN A 251 11.69 -8.10 10.73
N ALA A 252 11.91 -6.91 11.30
CA ALA A 252 13.19 -6.54 11.89
C ALA A 252 13.52 -7.35 13.16
N GLN A 253 12.54 -7.59 14.03
CA GLN A 253 12.74 -8.38 15.26
C GLN A 253 12.97 -9.88 14.99
N GLY A 254 12.41 -10.41 13.91
CA GLY A 254 12.45 -11.84 13.62
C GLY A 254 13.84 -12.42 13.31
N ALA A 255 14.83 -11.58 13.00
CA ALA A 255 16.16 -12.03 12.58
C ALA A 255 17.26 -11.79 13.62
N SER A 256 17.32 -10.63 14.28
CA SER A 256 18.35 -10.31 15.28
C SER A 256 17.93 -9.20 16.25
N ILE A 257 18.50 -9.19 17.46
CA ILE A 257 18.29 -8.16 18.48
C ILE A 257 19.65 -7.66 19.00
N TRP A 258 19.88 -6.36 18.89
CA TRP A 258 20.98 -5.63 19.52
C TRP A 258 20.50 -4.94 20.79
N ASN A 259 21.18 -5.17 21.92
CA ASN A 259 20.83 -4.54 23.19
C ASN A 259 21.77 -3.37 23.50
N GLY A 260 21.20 -2.20 23.76
CA GLY A 260 21.95 -0.97 24.02
C GLY A 260 22.08 -0.09 22.77
N ASP A 261 22.78 1.02 22.96
CA ASP A 261 23.04 1.97 21.89
C ASP A 261 24.04 1.36 20.88
N CYS A 262 23.81 1.58 19.60
CA CYS A 262 24.70 1.16 18.53
C CYS A 262 25.34 2.39 17.87
N VAL A 263 26.65 2.36 17.72
CA VAL A 263 27.42 3.31 16.91
C VAL A 263 28.08 2.52 15.79
N VAL A 264 27.75 2.84 14.53
CA VAL A 264 28.31 2.16 13.35
C VAL A 264 29.68 2.76 13.02
N ASP A 265 30.70 2.35 13.75
CA ASP A 265 32.07 2.86 13.60
C ASP A 265 33.00 1.89 12.85
N GLY A 266 32.46 0.78 12.34
CA GLY A 266 33.23 -0.26 11.65
C GLY A 266 34.00 -1.16 12.61
N SER A 267 33.81 -1.04 13.91
CA SER A 267 34.38 -1.96 14.90
C SER A 267 33.64 -3.30 14.89
N SER A 268 34.34 -4.38 15.23
CA SER A 268 33.72 -5.70 15.38
C SER A 268 32.71 -5.81 16.53
N LEU A 269 32.57 -4.74 17.34
CA LEU A 269 31.70 -4.64 18.49
C LEU A 269 30.47 -3.76 18.23
N ASP A 270 30.26 -3.30 17.00
CA ASP A 270 29.04 -2.58 16.62
C ASP A 270 27.90 -3.51 16.19
N CYS A 271 26.71 -2.95 15.97
CA CYS A 271 25.53 -3.70 15.53
C CYS A 271 25.61 -4.23 14.09
N THR A 272 26.70 -3.92 13.37
CA THR A 272 27.01 -4.48 12.04
C THR A 272 28.11 -5.54 12.11
N SER A 273 28.67 -5.81 13.30
CA SER A 273 29.86 -6.64 13.49
C SER A 273 31.06 -6.19 12.63
N GLY A 274 31.21 -4.88 12.43
CA GLY A 274 32.28 -4.25 11.66
C GLY A 274 32.17 -4.42 10.14
N SER A 275 31.03 -4.91 9.65
CA SER A 275 30.81 -5.14 8.22
C SER A 275 30.22 -3.93 7.49
N ASN A 276 29.65 -2.96 8.23
CA ASN A 276 28.82 -1.89 7.68
C ASN A 276 27.62 -2.37 6.86
N TYR A 277 27.15 -3.60 7.09
CA TYR A 277 25.87 -4.11 6.61
C TYR A 277 24.87 -4.18 7.76
N LEU A 278 23.68 -3.61 7.57
CA LEU A 278 22.63 -3.57 8.59
C LEU A 278 21.28 -3.99 8.00
N GLY A 279 20.64 -4.98 8.61
CA GLY A 279 19.32 -5.43 8.17
C GLY A 279 18.82 -6.63 8.94
N GLY A 280 17.51 -6.79 9.03
CA GLY A 280 16.88 -7.85 9.83
C GLY A 280 17.24 -7.73 11.30
N ILE A 281 17.19 -6.52 11.86
CA ILE A 281 17.68 -6.27 13.22
C ILE A 281 16.81 -5.26 13.97
N LYS A 282 16.56 -5.58 15.24
CA LYS A 282 16.01 -4.66 16.24
C LYS A 282 17.13 -4.10 17.12
N ILE A 283 17.22 -2.78 17.25
CA ILE A 283 18.17 -2.06 18.09
C ILE A 283 17.42 -1.50 19.31
N VAL A 284 17.69 -2.09 20.48
CA VAL A 284 17.13 -1.68 21.77
C VAL A 284 17.97 -0.53 22.37
N GLY A 285 18.04 0.57 21.64
CA GLY A 285 18.82 1.76 21.99
C GLY A 285 18.79 2.80 20.88
N ASN A 286 19.70 3.76 20.98
CA ASN A 286 19.97 4.72 19.91
C ASN A 286 20.77 4.05 18.78
N LEU A 287 20.58 4.51 17.55
CA LEU A 287 21.51 4.23 16.44
C LEU A 287 22.23 5.52 16.06
N THR A 288 23.55 5.48 16.00
CA THR A 288 24.38 6.60 15.54
C THR A 288 25.27 6.14 14.40
N VAL A 289 25.25 6.87 13.30
CA VAL A 289 26.16 6.68 12.17
C VAL A 289 27.13 7.87 12.15
N PRO A 290 28.40 7.68 12.56
CA PRO A 290 29.43 8.71 12.58
C PRO A 290 29.72 9.27 11.18
N SER A 291 30.46 10.38 11.11
CA SER A 291 30.78 11.01 9.83
C SER A 291 31.70 10.14 8.96
N GLY A 292 31.49 10.14 7.65
CA GLY A 292 32.35 9.41 6.71
C GLY A 292 32.09 7.90 6.62
N THR A 293 30.90 7.45 7.03
CA THR A 293 30.51 6.04 7.07
C THR A 293 29.70 5.67 5.84
N ASN A 294 30.08 4.55 5.21
CA ASN A 294 29.33 3.95 4.12
C ASN A 294 28.55 2.74 4.66
N LEU A 295 27.23 2.87 4.84
CA LEU A 295 26.39 1.83 5.42
C LEU A 295 25.45 1.23 4.36
N THR A 296 25.46 -0.08 4.22
CA THR A 296 24.54 -0.79 3.32
C THR A 296 23.41 -1.44 4.11
N PHE A 297 22.16 -1.08 3.78
CA PHE A 297 20.99 -1.75 4.33
C PHE A 297 20.68 -3.02 3.54
N THR A 298 20.53 -4.15 4.23
CA THR A 298 20.23 -5.46 3.62
C THR A 298 18.82 -5.97 3.90
N GLY A 299 18.09 -5.31 4.80
CA GLY A 299 16.73 -5.67 5.18
C GLY A 299 16.16 -4.72 6.24
N PRO A 300 14.95 -4.99 6.76
CA PRO A 300 14.25 -4.10 7.68
C PRO A 300 15.01 -3.86 8.98
N VAL A 301 14.95 -2.63 9.49
CA VAL A 301 15.60 -2.24 10.75
C VAL A 301 14.59 -1.58 11.67
N TRP A 302 14.59 -1.94 12.94
CA TRP A 302 13.78 -1.26 13.96
C TRP A 302 14.67 -0.69 15.06
N ILE A 303 14.62 0.63 15.26
CA ILE A 303 15.34 1.35 16.31
C ILE A 303 14.32 1.81 17.36
N THR A 304 14.60 1.50 18.62
CA THR A 304 13.66 1.78 19.73
C THR A 304 13.80 3.17 20.35
N LYS A 305 14.88 3.91 20.05
CA LYS A 305 15.10 5.29 20.49
C LYS A 305 15.37 6.20 19.29
N ASP A 306 16.36 7.08 19.36
CA ASP A 306 16.66 8.04 18.29
C ASP A 306 17.66 7.45 17.28
N PHE A 307 17.53 7.88 16.03
CA PHE A 307 18.46 7.58 14.94
C PHE A 307 19.17 8.87 14.52
N THR A 308 20.49 8.91 14.72
CA THR A 308 21.33 10.07 14.40
C THR A 308 22.32 9.71 13.30
N ILE A 309 22.37 10.54 12.26
CA ILE A 309 23.28 10.41 11.13
C ILE A 309 24.15 11.68 11.10
N ASP A 310 25.45 11.51 11.26
CA ASP A 310 26.42 12.61 11.17
C ASP A 310 26.72 12.96 9.70
N SER A 311 27.67 13.86 9.46
CA SER A 311 27.87 14.45 8.13
C SER A 311 28.68 13.54 7.20
N ASN A 312 28.51 13.70 5.89
CA ASN A 312 29.29 12.99 4.86
C ASN A 312 29.10 11.47 4.93
N ASN A 313 27.85 11.01 4.88
CA ASN A 313 27.51 9.59 4.95
C ASN A 313 26.82 9.13 3.67
N ASP A 314 27.20 7.94 3.19
CA ASP A 314 26.62 7.31 2.02
C ASP A 314 25.88 6.04 2.45
N PHE A 315 24.57 6.01 2.22
CA PHE A 315 23.73 4.86 2.52
C PHE A 315 23.33 4.12 1.26
N TYR A 316 23.53 2.80 1.23
CA TYR A 316 23.22 1.97 0.07
C TYR A 316 22.07 1.02 0.36
N THR A 317 21.23 0.79 -0.65
CA THR A 317 20.26 -0.30 -0.64
C THR A 317 20.91 -1.55 -1.24
N ALA A 318 20.87 -2.69 -0.55
CA ALA A 318 21.50 -3.91 -1.05
C ALA A 318 20.85 -4.42 -2.36
N GLU A 319 21.62 -5.08 -3.21
CA GLU A 319 21.10 -5.74 -4.41
C GLU A 319 20.26 -6.99 -4.08
N THR A 320 20.49 -7.60 -2.91
CA THR A 320 19.80 -8.82 -2.46
C THR A 320 18.31 -8.64 -2.20
N VAL A 321 17.84 -7.39 -2.01
CA VAL A 321 16.40 -7.10 -1.83
C VAL A 321 15.65 -6.98 -3.15
N GLY A 322 16.33 -7.07 -4.30
CA GLY A 322 15.73 -6.94 -5.62
C GLY A 322 14.99 -5.61 -5.77
N GLY A 323 13.77 -5.63 -6.31
CA GLY A 323 12.95 -4.41 -6.50
C GLY A 323 12.23 -3.89 -5.24
N ASN A 324 12.43 -4.52 -4.06
CA ASN A 324 11.74 -4.13 -2.83
C ASN A 324 12.57 -3.12 -2.03
N SER A 325 11.97 -1.99 -1.68
CA SER A 325 12.62 -0.98 -0.84
C SER A 325 12.73 -1.47 0.60
N ILE A 326 13.75 -0.99 1.30
CA ILE A 326 13.99 -1.34 2.70
C ILE A 326 13.36 -0.29 3.59
N VAL A 327 12.63 -0.75 4.60
CA VAL A 327 12.00 0.11 5.59
C VAL A 327 12.79 0.11 6.88
N VAL A 328 13.11 1.31 7.36
CA VAL A 328 13.70 1.56 8.67
C VAL A 328 12.67 2.24 9.56
N VAL A 329 12.30 1.59 10.65
CA VAL A 329 11.32 2.10 11.61
C VAL A 329 12.04 2.60 12.86
N VAL A 330 11.78 3.85 13.22
CA VAL A 330 12.29 4.48 14.44
C VAL A 330 11.09 4.80 15.32
N SER A 331 10.98 4.05 16.41
CA SER A 331 9.77 4.03 17.24
C SER A 331 10.14 3.72 18.68
N SER A 332 9.79 4.64 19.59
CA SER A 332 9.89 4.46 21.02
C SER A 332 8.49 4.29 21.61
N PRO A 333 7.96 3.06 21.74
CA PRO A 333 6.64 2.83 22.32
C PRO A 333 6.51 3.35 23.77
N ASP A 334 7.62 3.35 24.51
CA ASP A 334 7.66 3.76 25.91
C ASP A 334 7.73 5.29 26.07
N ASN A 335 8.26 6.01 25.07
CA ASN A 335 8.35 7.48 25.09
C ASN A 335 8.18 8.08 23.68
N PRO A 336 6.99 7.97 23.07
CA PRO A 336 6.77 8.37 21.68
C PRO A 336 6.80 9.90 21.49
N ALA A 337 6.68 10.70 22.56
CA ALA A 337 6.78 12.16 22.47
C ALA A 337 8.23 12.66 22.62
N GLY A 338 9.06 11.96 23.40
CA GLY A 338 10.44 12.37 23.68
C GLY A 338 11.52 11.69 22.83
N GLN A 339 11.19 10.58 22.18
CA GLN A 339 12.13 9.75 21.42
C GLN A 339 11.50 9.26 20.10
N GLY A 340 12.28 8.54 19.31
CA GLY A 340 11.85 8.01 18.02
C GLY A 340 12.19 8.95 16.87
N ARG A 341 13.12 9.90 17.09
CA ARG A 341 13.46 10.93 16.12
C ARG A 341 14.52 10.45 15.16
N ILE A 342 14.48 10.98 13.94
CA ILE A 342 15.48 10.76 12.89
C ILE A 342 16.14 12.10 12.59
N VAL A 343 17.44 12.20 12.82
CA VAL A 343 18.18 13.45 12.62
C VAL A 343 19.36 13.20 11.70
N THR A 344 19.38 13.89 10.55
CA THR A 344 20.49 13.83 9.61
C THR A 344 21.25 15.16 9.58
N SER A 345 22.57 15.05 9.59
CA SER A 345 23.48 16.17 9.40
C SER A 345 23.70 16.45 7.90
N SER A 346 24.70 17.25 7.55
CA SER A 346 24.91 17.69 6.17
C SER A 346 25.61 16.64 5.31
N ASN A 347 25.34 16.67 3.99
CA ASN A 347 25.96 15.77 3.00
C ASN A 347 25.66 14.29 3.29
N VAL A 348 24.37 13.95 3.35
CA VAL A 348 23.93 12.57 3.56
C VAL A 348 23.22 12.09 2.29
N GLU A 349 23.78 11.09 1.62
CA GLU A 349 23.24 10.59 0.37
C GLU A 349 22.68 9.17 0.54
N PHE A 350 21.51 8.94 -0.03
CA PHE A 350 20.85 7.65 -0.03
C PHE A 350 20.80 7.13 -1.47
N PHE A 351 21.45 5.98 -1.70
CA PHE A 351 21.60 5.35 -3.00
C PHE A 351 20.61 4.20 -3.18
N ARG A 352 19.97 4.20 -4.34
CA ARG A 352 19.14 3.10 -4.81
C ARG A 352 20.00 1.95 -5.33
N ASN A 353 19.44 0.76 -5.32
CA ASN A 353 20.05 -0.40 -5.99
C ASN A 353 19.75 -0.41 -7.49
N SER A 354 20.35 -1.37 -8.21
CA SER A 354 20.19 -1.51 -9.67
C SER A 354 18.75 -1.79 -10.13
N PHE A 355 17.88 -2.27 -9.23
CA PHE A 355 16.47 -2.55 -9.48
C PHE A 355 15.54 -1.36 -9.17
N GLY A 356 16.10 -0.24 -8.71
CA GLY A 356 15.35 0.97 -8.35
C GLY A 356 14.76 0.96 -6.93
N ALA A 357 15.10 -0.04 -6.11
CA ALA A 357 14.73 -0.04 -4.70
C ALA A 357 15.56 0.98 -3.91
N GLY A 358 14.94 1.63 -2.93
CA GLY A 358 15.57 2.62 -2.06
C GLY A 358 15.27 2.39 -0.59
N LEU A 359 15.46 3.45 0.19
CA LEU A 359 15.23 3.46 1.63
C LEU A 359 13.99 4.30 1.99
N VAL A 360 13.18 3.76 2.89
CA VAL A 360 12.03 4.44 3.47
C VAL A 360 12.24 4.52 4.98
N PHE A 361 12.23 5.73 5.53
CA PHE A 361 12.35 5.94 6.97
C PHE A 361 11.01 6.34 7.56
N ILE A 362 10.63 5.63 8.61
CA ILE A 362 9.41 5.88 9.37
C ILE A 362 9.80 6.33 10.77
N SER A 363 9.31 7.49 11.18
CA SER A 363 9.33 7.92 12.57
C SER A 363 7.92 7.81 13.14
N GLU A 364 7.76 7.08 14.25
CA GLU A 364 6.53 7.05 15.04
C GLU A 364 6.55 8.08 16.18
N ASN A 365 7.50 9.03 16.17
CA ASN A 365 7.49 10.12 17.12
C ASN A 365 6.22 10.98 16.95
N THR A 366 5.65 11.37 18.08
CA THR A 366 4.36 12.06 18.19
C THR A 366 4.49 13.50 18.65
N PHE A 367 5.74 14.02 18.71
CA PHE A 367 5.96 15.41 19.07
C PHE A 367 5.32 16.30 18.01
N ASP A 368 4.47 17.21 18.45
CA ASP A 368 3.49 17.89 17.63
C ASP A 368 3.92 19.30 17.19
N GLN A 369 5.21 19.63 17.33
CA GLN A 369 5.77 20.90 16.87
C GLN A 369 7.03 20.70 16.03
N CYS A 370 7.11 21.44 14.91
CA CYS A 370 8.31 21.47 14.06
C CYS A 370 9.54 22.11 14.71
N SER A 371 9.43 22.68 15.92
CA SER A 371 10.59 23.16 16.71
C SER A 371 11.50 22.00 17.16
N ASN A 372 10.93 20.81 17.33
CA ASN A 372 11.66 19.58 17.61
C ASN A 372 11.05 18.46 16.74
N PRO A 373 11.36 18.45 15.44
CA PRO A 373 10.68 17.61 14.46
C PRO A 373 11.00 16.13 14.67
N SER A 374 10.07 15.28 14.27
CA SER A 374 10.22 13.81 14.28
C SER A 374 11.28 13.35 13.29
N ILE A 375 11.39 14.05 12.15
CA ILE A 375 12.45 13.86 11.18
C ILE A 375 13.03 15.22 10.83
N LYS A 376 14.35 15.37 11.00
CA LYS A 376 15.10 16.57 10.64
C LYS A 376 16.17 16.22 9.62
N THR A 377 16.19 16.92 8.50
CA THR A 377 17.37 16.95 7.62
C THR A 377 18.08 18.30 7.72
N SER A 378 19.41 18.29 7.61
CA SER A 378 20.22 19.51 7.70
C SER A 378 20.52 20.15 6.34
N SER A 379 21.45 19.62 5.55
CA SER A 379 21.70 20.17 4.21
C SER A 379 22.24 19.13 3.27
N ASN A 380 21.97 19.28 1.97
CA ASN A 380 22.45 18.36 0.94
C ASN A 380 22.08 16.90 1.24
N THR A 381 20.87 16.65 1.76
CA THR A 381 20.35 15.28 1.93
C THR A 381 19.65 14.82 0.65
N ALA A 382 20.00 13.65 0.10
CA ALA A 382 19.52 13.22 -1.22
C ALA A 382 18.89 11.82 -1.25
N THR A 383 17.75 11.70 -1.94
CA THR A 383 17.09 10.46 -2.43
C THR A 383 16.51 9.50 -1.39
N VAL A 384 15.59 9.99 -0.57
CA VAL A 384 14.93 9.21 0.48
C VAL A 384 13.45 9.56 0.61
N VAL A 385 12.66 8.61 1.11
CA VAL A 385 11.25 8.83 1.48
C VAL A 385 11.12 8.87 3.00
N PHE A 386 10.49 9.94 3.50
CA PHE A 386 10.24 10.14 4.92
C PHE A 386 8.76 10.01 5.27
N VAL A 387 8.48 9.29 6.35
CA VAL A 387 7.14 9.06 6.87
C VAL A 387 7.09 9.40 8.36
N ALA A 388 6.24 10.37 8.74
CA ALA A 388 6.00 10.77 10.13
C ALA A 388 4.52 11.10 10.34
N LEU A 389 3.65 10.08 10.35
CA LEU A 389 2.18 10.23 10.30
C LEU A 389 1.59 11.10 11.43
N ASN A 390 2.24 11.14 12.60
CA ASN A 390 1.81 11.91 13.76
C ASN A 390 2.73 13.09 14.09
N GLY A 391 3.78 13.30 13.30
CA GLY A 391 4.89 14.18 13.61
C GLY A 391 5.20 15.18 12.50
N CYS A 392 6.24 15.99 12.74
CA CYS A 392 6.73 16.94 11.76
C CYS A 392 7.97 16.42 11.01
N VAL A 393 7.99 16.60 9.69
CA VAL A 393 9.21 16.46 8.87
C VAL A 393 9.73 17.84 8.52
N TYR A 394 10.93 18.14 8.99
CA TYR A 394 11.62 19.40 8.72
C TYR A 394 12.80 19.16 7.78
N VAL A 395 12.76 19.80 6.63
CA VAL A 395 13.74 19.66 5.55
C VAL A 395 14.48 20.97 5.40
N ASN A 396 15.80 20.94 5.58
CA ASN A 396 16.65 22.12 5.44
C ASN A 396 17.47 22.04 4.12
N SER A 397 18.37 23.00 3.93
CA SER A 397 18.73 23.60 2.65
C SER A 397 19.32 22.63 1.63
N ASN A 398 19.03 22.86 0.34
CA ASN A 398 19.62 22.12 -0.79
C ASN A 398 19.41 20.58 -0.76
N SER A 399 18.43 20.09 -0.01
CA SER A 399 18.09 18.66 0.01
C SER A 399 17.27 18.29 -1.24
N ILE A 400 17.46 17.07 -1.75
CA ILE A 400 16.69 16.46 -2.84
C ILE A 400 15.95 15.25 -2.30
N LEU A 401 14.65 15.34 -2.04
CA LEU A 401 13.88 14.25 -1.44
C LEU A 401 12.88 13.64 -2.42
N SER A 402 12.66 12.33 -2.30
CA SER A 402 11.84 11.55 -3.23
C SER A 402 10.37 11.48 -2.84
N GLY A 403 10.03 11.81 -1.60
CA GLY A 403 8.66 11.93 -1.13
C GLY A 403 8.59 12.14 0.38
N ILE A 404 7.54 12.82 0.84
CA ILE A 404 7.29 13.04 2.27
C ILE A 404 5.82 12.81 2.58
N LEU A 405 5.57 12.05 3.65
CA LEU A 405 4.25 11.84 4.23
C LEU A 405 4.28 12.15 5.72
N ALA A 406 3.63 13.21 6.19
CA ALA A 406 3.70 13.61 7.59
C ALA A 406 2.44 14.31 8.10
N LYS A 407 2.30 14.50 9.42
CA LYS A 407 1.24 15.35 9.98
C LYS A 407 1.46 16.81 9.57
N GLU A 408 2.70 17.28 9.65
CA GLU A 408 3.15 18.61 9.25
C GLU A 408 4.47 18.49 8.48
N ILE A 409 4.61 19.28 7.41
CA ILE A 409 5.83 19.31 6.61
C ILE A 409 6.35 20.74 6.56
N PHE A 410 7.63 20.91 6.85
CA PHE A 410 8.31 22.19 6.80
C PHE A 410 9.55 22.08 5.92
N VAL A 411 9.66 22.92 4.90
CA VAL A 411 10.77 22.87 3.94
C VAL A 411 11.40 24.26 3.84
N GLU A 412 12.72 24.36 4.04
CA GLU A 412 13.46 25.62 3.97
C GLU A 412 14.49 25.66 2.83
N ASN A 413 14.82 26.89 2.41
CA ASN A 413 16.09 27.30 1.80
C ASN A 413 16.57 26.46 0.61
N ASN A 414 16.04 26.72 -0.59
CA ASN A 414 16.50 26.13 -1.85
C ASN A 414 16.43 24.59 -1.90
N ALA A 415 15.71 23.95 -0.98
CA ALA A 415 15.46 22.51 -1.05
C ALA A 415 14.55 22.19 -2.25
N THR A 416 14.86 21.10 -2.93
CA THR A 416 14.08 20.59 -4.06
C THR A 416 13.43 19.28 -3.65
N ILE A 417 12.12 19.18 -3.73
CA ILE A 417 11.44 17.89 -3.61
C ILE A 417 11.26 17.35 -5.02
N GLU A 418 11.90 16.24 -5.33
CA GLU A 418 11.83 15.57 -6.61
C GLU A 418 11.14 14.22 -6.45
N PHE A 419 9.84 14.23 -6.64
CA PHE A 419 9.02 13.04 -6.50
C PHE A 419 9.32 12.01 -7.58
N ASP A 420 9.70 10.83 -7.14
CA ASP A 420 9.88 9.67 -8.01
C ASP A 420 8.78 8.64 -7.73
N PRO A 421 7.77 8.51 -8.63
CA PRO A 421 6.71 7.53 -8.47
C PRO A 421 7.19 6.08 -8.51
N SER A 422 8.42 5.81 -8.97
CA SER A 422 9.04 4.47 -8.89
C SER A 422 9.47 4.11 -7.47
N MET A 423 9.88 5.08 -6.65
CA MET A 423 10.14 4.86 -5.21
C MET A 423 8.84 4.65 -4.42
N ALA A 424 7.75 5.28 -4.86
CA ALA A 424 6.43 5.09 -4.29
C ALA A 424 5.86 3.66 -4.49
N ARG A 425 6.49 2.85 -5.34
CA ARG A 425 6.01 1.50 -5.69
C ARG A 425 6.56 0.36 -4.83
N ALA A 426 7.29 0.66 -3.76
CA ALA A 426 8.05 -0.36 -3.06
C ALA A 426 7.74 -0.53 -1.57
N ILE A 427 6.70 0.14 -1.05
CA ILE A 427 6.06 -0.32 0.19
C ILE A 427 5.09 -1.42 -0.21
N VAL A 428 5.63 -2.63 -0.31
CA VAL A 428 4.80 -3.83 -0.32
C VAL A 428 4.12 -3.83 1.05
N GLU A 429 2.80 -3.64 1.09
CA GLU A 429 2.02 -4.35 2.08
C GLU A 429 1.79 -5.75 1.51
N PRO A 430 2.58 -6.77 1.91
CA PRO A 430 2.08 -8.12 1.78
C PRO A 430 0.97 -8.24 2.83
N GLY A 431 -0.27 -7.93 2.42
CA GLY A 431 -1.46 -8.43 3.10
C GLY A 431 -2.29 -7.47 3.96
N SER A 432 -2.39 -6.16 3.66
CA SER A 432 -3.53 -5.36 4.19
C SER A 432 -4.73 -5.33 3.27
N GLY A 433 -4.49 -5.38 1.95
CA GLY A 433 -5.46 -5.92 1.04
C GLY A 433 -5.51 -7.43 1.27
N GLY A 434 -6.69 -8.04 1.25
CA GLY A 434 -6.85 -9.48 1.36
C GLY A 434 -6.05 -10.26 0.30
N TRP A 435 -6.20 -11.57 0.25
CA TRP A 435 -5.63 -12.35 -0.84
C TRP A 435 -6.52 -12.16 -2.09
N ALA A 436 -5.94 -11.80 -3.22
CA ALA A 436 -6.64 -11.75 -4.50
C ALA A 436 -6.43 -13.07 -5.26
N VAL A 437 -7.50 -13.57 -5.85
CA VAL A 437 -7.43 -14.74 -6.74
C VAL A 437 -6.77 -14.32 -8.05
N VAL A 438 -5.63 -14.95 -8.35
CA VAL A 438 -4.85 -14.73 -9.59
C VAL A 438 -5.34 -15.64 -10.68
N SER A 439 -5.57 -16.92 -10.36
CA SER A 439 -6.10 -17.89 -11.29
C SER A 439 -6.87 -18.98 -10.57
N ILE A 440 -7.87 -19.53 -11.26
CA ILE A 440 -8.68 -20.66 -10.81
C ILE A 440 -8.59 -21.73 -11.89
N LYS A 441 -8.34 -22.96 -11.48
CA LYS A 441 -8.35 -24.13 -12.37
C LYS A 441 -9.04 -25.29 -11.67
N GLU A 442 -10.01 -25.91 -12.33
CA GLU A 442 -10.51 -27.24 -11.93
C GLU A 442 -9.50 -28.29 -12.44
N ILE A 443 -9.08 -29.22 -11.57
CA ILE A 443 -8.02 -30.20 -11.86
C ILE A 443 -8.50 -31.66 -11.84
#